data_AF-A0A3P1W650-F1
#
_entry.id   AF-A0A3P1W650-F1
#
_cell.length_a   1.000
_cell.length_b   1.000
_cell.length_c   1.000
_cell.angle_alpha   90.00
_cell.angle_beta   90.00
_cell.angle_gamma   90.00
#
_symmetry.space_group_name_H-M   'P 1'
#
loop_
_entity.id
_entity.type
_entity.pdbx_description
1 polymer ?
#
loop_
_entity_poly.entity_id
_entity_poly.type
_entity_poly.pdbx_seq_one_letter_code
_entity_poly.pdbx_strand_id
1 'polypeptide(L)'
;DQLQGILNAVDELQAEGRGDILVFLNGEREIRDTAEALQKLELKHTEILPLFARLSAQEQNKIFHPSNLNRIVLATNVAETSLTVPGIKYVIDPGTARISRYSYRTKVQRLPIEPISQASANQRKGRCGRVSE
;
A
#
# COMPACT_ATOMS: atom_id res chain seq x y z
N ASP A 1 8.28 -14.82 5.00
CA ASP A 1 8.50 -13.94 3.84
C ASP A 1 7.46 -12.82 3.87
N GLN A 2 7.82 -11.60 3.45
CA GLN A 2 6.94 -10.43 3.52
C GLN A 2 5.69 -10.62 2.65
N LEU A 3 5.84 -11.16 1.44
CA LEU A 3 4.73 -11.39 0.52
C LEU A 3 3.69 -12.33 1.16
N GLN A 4 4.12 -13.48 1.67
CA GLN A 4 3.21 -14.41 2.34
C GLN A 4 2.51 -13.79 3.55
N GLY A 5 3.21 -12.97 4.33
CA GLY A 5 2.61 -12.25 5.45
C GLY A 5 1.50 -11.29 5.01
N ILE A 6 1.69 -10.58 3.88
CA ILE A 6 0.67 -9.72 3.29
C ILE A 6 -0.54 -10.53 2.81
N LEU A 7 -0.32 -11.65 2.11
CA LEU A 7 -1.42 -12.49 1.63
C LEU A 7 -2.28 -13.02 2.79
N ASN A 8 -1.65 -13.50 3.86
CA ASN A 8 -2.34 -13.98 5.05
C ASN A 8 -3.14 -12.84 5.72
N ALA A 9 -2.57 -11.64 5.83
CA ALA A 9 -3.26 -10.49 6.40
C ALA A 9 -4.46 -10.04 5.54
N VAL A 10 -4.36 -10.12 4.21
CA VAL A 10 -5.52 -9.86 3.33
C VAL A 10 -6.63 -10.86 3.59
N ASP A 11 -6.31 -12.15 3.68
CA ASP A 11 -7.28 -13.21 3.95
C ASP A 11 -7.99 -13.00 5.31
N GLU A 12 -7.23 -12.71 6.36
CA GLU A 12 -7.75 -12.39 7.69
C GLU A 12 -8.71 -11.18 7.66
N LEU A 13 -8.32 -10.09 6.99
CA LEU A 13 -9.14 -8.89 6.91
C LEU A 13 -10.38 -9.06 6.04
N GLN A 14 -10.33 -9.91 5.01
CA GLN A 14 -11.52 -10.25 4.22
C GLN A 14 -12.54 -11.02 5.07
N ALA A 15 -12.08 -11.88 5.98
CA ALA A 15 -12.93 -12.62 6.91
C ALA A 15 -13.54 -11.71 7.99
N GLU A 16 -12.82 -10.69 8.44
CA GLU A 16 -13.31 -9.71 9.44
C GLU A 16 -14.50 -8.88 8.92
N GLY A 17 -14.52 -8.59 7.61
CA GLY A 17 -15.69 -8.00 6.95
C GLY A 17 -15.34 -6.96 5.90
N ARG A 18 -16.36 -6.44 5.20
CA ARG A 18 -16.15 -5.52 4.07
C ARG A 18 -15.42 -4.24 4.48
N GLY A 19 -14.52 -3.81 3.60
CA GLY A 19 -13.79 -2.55 3.68
C GLY A 19 -12.55 -2.55 2.81
N ASP A 20 -12.16 -1.37 2.33
CA ASP A 20 -10.97 -1.23 1.50
C ASP A 20 -9.70 -1.37 2.34
N ILE A 21 -8.70 -2.02 1.76
CA ILE A 21 -7.41 -2.32 2.36
C ILE A 21 -6.34 -1.46 1.68
N LEU A 22 -5.53 -0.76 2.47
CA LEU A 22 -4.31 -0.09 2.01
C LEU A 22 -3.08 -0.90 2.45
N VAL A 23 -2.22 -1.28 1.51
CA VAL A 23 -0.98 -2.02 1.78
C VAL A 23 0.23 -1.15 1.47
N PHE A 24 1.14 -1.00 2.44
CA PHE A 24 2.40 -0.27 2.26
C PHE A 24 3.51 -1.18 1.74
N LEU A 25 4.14 -0.77 0.63
CA LEU A 25 5.21 -1.51 -0.04
C LEU A 25 6.42 -0.61 -0.34
N ASN A 26 7.58 -1.26 -0.51
CA ASN A 26 8.87 -0.58 -0.63
C ASN A 26 9.12 0.02 -2.02
N GLY A 27 8.38 -0.39 -3.06
CA GLY A 27 8.63 0.04 -4.42
C GLY A 27 7.69 -0.59 -5.44
N GLU A 28 7.88 -0.20 -6.70
CA GLU A 28 7.07 -0.68 -7.84
C GLU A 28 7.19 -2.20 -8.03
N ARG A 29 8.40 -2.76 -7.90
CA ARG A 29 8.61 -4.20 -8.05
C ARG A 29 7.77 -4.97 -7.03
N GLU A 30 7.89 -4.60 -5.76
CA GLU A 30 7.15 -5.25 -4.69
C GLU A 30 5.63 -5.08 -4.86
N ILE A 31 5.17 -3.93 -5.38
CA ILE A 31 3.76 -3.71 -5.75
C ILE A 31 3.32 -4.68 -6.85
N ARG A 32 4.09 -4.82 -7.93
CA ARG A 32 3.72 -5.71 -9.05
C ARG A 32 3.70 -7.18 -8.63
N ASP A 33 4.73 -7.61 -7.90
CA ASP A 33 4.85 -8.98 -7.41
C ASP A 33 3.67 -9.32 -6.47
N THR A 34 3.31 -8.38 -5.58
CA THR A 34 2.15 -8.54 -4.68
C THR A 34 0.81 -8.53 -5.44
N ALA A 35 0.67 -7.64 -6.43
CA ALA A 35 -0.54 -7.57 -7.25
C ALA A 35 -0.77 -8.88 -8.02
N GLU A 36 0.28 -9.42 -8.64
CA GLU A 36 0.21 -10.69 -9.35
C GLU A 36 -0.16 -11.84 -8.42
N ALA A 37 0.44 -11.90 -7.22
CA ALA A 37 0.11 -12.92 -6.23
C ALA A 37 -1.35 -12.82 -5.76
N LEU A 38 -1.84 -11.62 -5.48
CA LEU A 38 -3.23 -11.39 -5.08
C LEU A 38 -4.22 -11.72 -6.21
N GLN A 39 -3.89 -11.43 -7.46
CA GLN A 39 -4.74 -11.77 -8.61
C GLN A 39 -4.92 -13.29 -8.75
N LYS A 40 -3.88 -14.07 -8.46
CA LYS A 40 -3.94 -15.55 -8.47
C LYS A 40 -4.84 -16.14 -7.40
N LEU A 41 -5.20 -15.38 -6.37
CA LEU A 41 -6.15 -15.83 -5.34
C LEU A 41 -7.61 -15.74 -5.79
N GLU A 42 -7.90 -15.07 -6.91
CA GLU A 42 -9.26 -14.93 -7.46
C GLU A 42 -10.30 -14.47 -6.42
N LEU A 43 -9.91 -13.50 -5.59
CA LEU A 43 -10.74 -12.97 -4.51
C LEU A 43 -12.07 -12.43 -5.05
N LYS A 44 -13.18 -12.93 -4.51
CA LYS A 44 -14.52 -12.52 -4.94
C LYS A 44 -14.77 -11.06 -4.59
N HIS A 45 -15.48 -10.36 -5.47
CA HIS A 45 -15.89 -8.97 -5.27
C HIS A 45 -14.75 -8.02 -4.87
N THR A 46 -13.53 -8.29 -5.33
CA THR A 46 -12.34 -7.55 -4.93
C THR A 46 -11.63 -7.01 -6.17
N GLU A 47 -11.13 -5.78 -6.10
CA GLU A 47 -10.24 -5.21 -7.12
C GLU A 47 -8.89 -4.82 -6.52
N ILE A 48 -7.83 -5.04 -7.29
CA ILE A 48 -6.45 -4.77 -6.87
C ILE A 48 -5.95 -3.55 -7.64
N LEU A 49 -5.58 -2.49 -6.91
CA LEU A 49 -5.21 -1.20 -7.48
C LEU A 49 -3.77 -0.83 -7.09
N PRO A 50 -2.79 -1.02 -7.99
CA PRO A 50 -1.44 -0.51 -7.82
C PRO A 50 -1.42 1.03 -7.77
N LEU A 51 -0.60 1.60 -6.88
CA LEU A 51 -0.43 3.05 -6.75
C LEU A 51 1.06 3.41 -6.52
N PHE A 52 1.76 3.79 -7.59
CA PHE A 52 3.15 4.24 -7.55
C PHE A 52 3.41 5.35 -8.59
N ALA A 53 4.48 6.11 -8.38
CA ALA A 53 4.73 7.38 -9.07
C ALA A 53 4.82 7.29 -10.61
N ARG A 54 5.20 6.14 -11.18
CA ARG A 54 5.35 5.95 -12.64
C ARG A 54 4.02 5.65 -13.34
N LEU A 55 2.92 5.41 -12.61
CA LEU A 55 1.61 5.23 -13.23
C LEU A 55 1.16 6.51 -13.94
N SER A 56 0.44 6.36 -15.05
CA SER A 56 -0.20 7.49 -15.71
C SER A 56 -1.24 8.15 -14.79
N ALA A 57 -1.56 9.42 -15.02
CA ALA A 57 -2.59 10.12 -14.25
C ALA A 57 -3.94 9.40 -14.30
N GLN A 58 -4.29 8.82 -15.46
CA GLN A 58 -5.52 8.03 -15.60
C GLN A 58 -5.52 6.80 -14.71
N GLU A 59 -4.40 6.08 -14.60
CA GLU A 59 -4.28 4.91 -13.73
C GLU A 59 -4.32 5.29 -12.26
N GLN A 60 -3.64 6.37 -11.86
CA GLN A 60 -3.70 6.87 -10.48
C GLN A 60 -5.13 7.29 -10.10
N ASN A 61 -5.86 7.92 -11.03
CA ASN A 61 -7.23 8.39 -10.78
C ASN A 61 -8.25 7.26 -10.60
N LYS A 62 -7.94 6.01 -10.97
CA LYS A 62 -8.85 4.87 -10.77
C LYS A 62 -9.25 4.70 -9.30
N ILE A 63 -8.36 5.06 -8.37
CA ILE A 63 -8.63 4.95 -6.92
C ILE A 63 -9.76 5.88 -6.45
N PHE A 64 -10.11 6.90 -7.23
CA PHE A 64 -11.18 7.86 -6.92
C PHE A 64 -12.52 7.51 -7.54
N HIS A 65 -12.54 6.64 -8.55
CA HIS A 65 -13.81 6.24 -9.15
C HIS A 65 -14.62 5.41 -8.17
N PRO A 66 -15.94 5.58 -8.06
CA PRO A 66 -16.78 4.71 -7.24
C PRO A 66 -16.69 3.25 -7.70
N SER A 67 -16.78 2.31 -6.76
CA SER A 67 -16.79 0.87 -7.04
C SER A 67 -17.63 0.18 -5.98
N ASN A 68 -18.32 -0.88 -6.39
CA ASN A 68 -19.07 -1.74 -5.49
C ASN A 68 -18.23 -2.94 -4.99
N LEU A 69 -16.97 -3.00 -5.41
CA LEU A 69 -15.98 -4.01 -5.02
C LEU A 69 -15.18 -3.51 -3.82
N ASN A 70 -14.68 -4.45 -3.02
CA ASN A 70 -13.69 -4.15 -2.00
C ASN A 70 -12.35 -3.87 -2.69
N ARG A 71 -11.67 -2.78 -2.35
CA ARG A 71 -10.39 -2.43 -2.96
C ARG A 71 -9.23 -2.90 -2.12
N ILE A 72 -8.20 -3.41 -2.78
CA ILE A 72 -6.88 -3.59 -2.20
C ILE A 72 -5.94 -2.64 -2.93
N VAL A 73 -5.59 -1.54 -2.29
CA VAL A 73 -4.71 -0.51 -2.82
C VAL A 73 -3.27 -0.81 -2.39
N LEU A 74 -2.38 -0.99 -3.35
CA LEU A 74 -0.97 -1.33 -3.12
C LEU A 74 -0.11 -0.10 -3.37
N ALA A 75 0.41 0.52 -2.31
CA ALA A 75 0.99 1.85 -2.40
C ALA A 75 2.42 1.94 -1.84
N THR A 76 3.18 2.90 -2.36
CA THR A 76 4.42 3.39 -1.74
C THR A 76 4.13 4.63 -0.91
N ASN A 77 5.03 4.98 0.03
CA ASN A 77 4.94 6.22 0.79
C ASN A 77 4.75 7.46 -0.08
N VAL A 78 5.46 7.54 -1.21
CA VAL A 78 5.48 8.72 -2.08
C VAL A 78 4.11 8.93 -2.73
N ALA A 79 3.49 7.85 -3.23
CA ALA A 79 2.20 7.94 -3.91
C ALA A 79 1.04 8.17 -2.91
N GLU A 80 1.24 7.85 -1.64
CA GLU A 80 0.25 8.01 -0.56
C GLU A 80 0.26 9.44 0.02
N THR A 81 1.44 10.04 0.22
CA THR A 81 1.51 11.42 0.76
C THR A 81 0.85 12.48 -0.12
N SER A 82 0.67 12.21 -1.42
CA SER A 82 0.02 13.15 -2.35
C SER A 82 -1.47 12.91 -2.58
N LEU A 83 -2.00 11.72 -2.27
CA LEU A 83 -3.40 11.37 -2.57
C LEU A 83 -4.10 10.76 -1.34
N THR A 84 -5.17 11.41 -0.87
CA THR A 84 -6.06 10.82 0.13
C THR A 84 -6.88 9.72 -0.54
N VAL A 85 -6.52 8.45 -0.33
CA VAL A 85 -7.31 7.32 -0.84
C VAL A 85 -8.63 7.26 -0.03
N PRO A 86 -9.80 7.44 -0.65
CA PRO A 86 -11.07 7.40 0.06
C PRO A 86 -11.42 5.97 0.47
N GLY A 87 -12.22 5.81 1.53
CA GLY A 87 -12.85 4.53 1.87
C GLY A 87 -11.97 3.50 2.59
N ILE A 88 -10.70 3.81 2.88
CA ILE A 88 -9.79 2.86 3.55
C ILE A 88 -10.29 2.52 4.96
N LYS A 89 -10.62 1.25 5.16
CA LYS A 89 -11.03 0.68 6.45
C LYS A 89 -9.87 -0.01 7.16
N TYR A 90 -8.99 -0.68 6.40
CA TYR A 90 -7.89 -1.45 6.95
C TYR A 90 -6.54 -1.03 6.36
N VAL A 91 -5.48 -1.19 7.15
CA VAL A 91 -4.10 -0.90 6.75
C VAL A 91 -3.23 -2.11 7.06
N ILE A 92 -2.46 -2.55 6.06
CA ILE A 92 -1.38 -3.54 6.22
C ILE A 92 -0.05 -2.81 6.07
N ASP A 93 0.75 -2.79 7.14
CA ASP A 93 2.03 -2.09 7.19
C ASP A 93 3.16 -3.03 7.62
N PRO A 94 4.05 -3.46 6.70
CA PRO A 94 5.25 -4.24 7.02
C PRO A 94 6.30 -3.46 7.85
N GLY A 95 6.14 -2.15 8.05
CA GLY A 95 7.03 -1.34 8.90
C GLY A 95 8.33 -0.90 8.24
N THR A 96 8.49 -1.09 6.93
CA THR A 96 9.67 -0.65 6.17
C THR A 96 9.33 0.32 5.04
N ALA A 97 10.34 1.04 4.57
CA ALA A 97 10.25 1.89 3.37
C ALA A 97 11.63 2.08 2.73
N ARG A 98 11.65 2.52 1.46
CA ARG A 98 12.87 3.11 0.86
C ARG A 98 13.03 4.54 1.37
N ILE A 99 14.13 4.82 2.08
CA ILE A 99 14.43 6.14 2.66
C ILE A 99 15.63 6.74 1.95
N SER A 100 15.54 8.00 1.54
CA SER A 100 16.64 8.69 0.87
C SER A 100 17.78 8.98 1.86
N ARG A 101 18.97 8.48 1.56
CA ARG A 101 20.19 8.65 2.37
C ARG A 101 21.33 9.19 1.54
N TYR A 102 21.94 10.27 2.02
CA TYR A 102 23.16 10.79 1.43
C TYR A 102 24.39 10.18 2.12
N SER A 103 25.28 9.56 1.34
CA SER A 103 26.55 9.05 1.83
C SER A 103 27.63 10.12 1.70
N TYR A 104 28.05 10.74 2.81
CA TYR A 104 29.10 11.76 2.77
C TYR A 104 30.47 11.23 2.31
N ARG A 105 30.74 9.93 2.55
CA ARG A 105 31.99 9.26 2.17
C ARG A 105 32.09 9.04 0.67
N THR A 106 31.00 8.59 0.04
CA THR A 106 30.98 8.28 -1.41
C THR A 106 30.37 9.39 -2.25
N LYS A 107 29.78 10.42 -1.63
CA LYS A 107 29.05 11.53 -2.27
C LYS A 107 27.88 11.08 -3.16
N VAL A 108 27.31 9.91 -2.86
CA VAL A 108 26.21 9.30 -3.62
C VAL A 108 24.93 9.26 -2.78
N GLN A 109 23.80 9.54 -3.43
CA GLN A 109 22.47 9.34 -2.87
C GLN A 109 22.02 7.89 -3.07
N ARG A 110 21.52 7.27 -2.00
CA ARG A 110 21.04 5.88 -1.99
C ARG A 110 19.61 5.82 -1.46
N LEU A 111 18.91 4.73 -1.80
CA LEU A 111 17.55 4.44 -1.35
C LEU A 111 17.47 3.04 -0.70
N PRO A 112 18.19 2.81 0.42
CA PRO A 112 18.09 1.56 1.17
C PRO A 112 16.66 1.34 1.68
N ILE A 113 16.30 0.08 1.87
CA ILE A 113 15.10 -0.31 2.62
C ILE A 113 15.47 -0.29 4.10
N GLU A 114 14.74 0.48 4.89
CA GLU A 114 14.96 0.65 6.33
C GLU A 114 13.63 0.61 7.09
N PRO A 115 13.64 0.29 8.39
CA PRO A 115 12.48 0.49 9.26
C PRO A 115 11.99 1.94 9.22
N ILE A 116 10.68 2.13 9.23
CA ILE A 116 10.09 3.47 9.33
C ILE A 116 10.19 4.01 10.76
N SER A 117 10.12 5.33 10.91
CA SER A 117 10.03 5.95 12.24
C SER A 117 8.67 5.65 12.88
N GLN A 118 8.60 5.69 14.22
CA GLN A 118 7.33 5.58 14.94
C GLN A 118 6.31 6.64 14.49
N ALA A 119 6.77 7.86 14.19
CA ALA A 119 5.92 8.91 13.65
C ALA A 119 5.32 8.54 12.29
N SER A 120 6.11 7.93 11.41
CA SER A 120 5.64 7.44 10.11
C SER A 120 4.65 6.27 10.29
N ALA A 121 4.92 5.33 11.19
CA ALA A 121 4.00 4.24 11.52
C ALA A 121 2.66 4.77 12.03
N ASN A 122 2.68 5.77 12.91
CA ASN A 122 1.47 6.41 13.43
C ASN A 122 0.67 7.11 12.33
N GLN A 123 1.34 7.76 11.37
CA GLN A 123 0.67 8.37 10.22
C GLN A 123 0.06 7.31 9.29
N ARG A 124 0.78 6.22 9.02
CA ARG A 124 0.27 5.07 8.23
C ARG A 124 -0.95 4.44 8.89
N LYS A 125 -0.91 4.25 10.21
CA LYS A 125 -2.07 3.81 11.01
C LYS A 125 -3.25 4.79 10.90
N GLY A 126 -3.00 6.09 10.87
CA GLY A 126 -4.05 7.10 10.69
C GLY A 126 -4.70 7.15 9.30
N ARG A 127 -4.33 6.25 8.38
CA ARG A 127 -4.96 6.11 7.06
C ARG A 127 -6.23 5.26 7.08
N CYS A 128 -6.41 4.41 8.09
CA CYS A 128 -7.72 3.84 8.43
C CYS A 128 -8.45 4.71 9.46
N GLY A 129 -9.79 4.65 9.47
CA GLY A 129 -10.62 5.20 10.56
C GLY A 129 -11.21 6.59 10.36
N ARG A 130 -11.09 7.21 9.17
CA ARG A 130 -11.83 8.45 8.85
C ARG A 130 -13.30 8.21 8.41
N VAL A 131 -13.71 6.95 8.31
CA VAL A 131 -14.99 6.53 7.69
C VAL A 131 -15.76 5.52 8.57
N SER A 132 -15.34 5.33 9.82
CA SER A 132 -15.99 4.42 10.75
C SER A 132 -16.94 5.20 11.66
N GLU A 133 -18.24 5.20 11.33
CA GLU A 133 -19.32 5.25 12.34
C GLU A 133 -19.63 3.83 12.81
#